data_AF-A0A8J6YYT9-F1
#
_entry.id   AF-A0A8J6YYT9-F1
#
_cell.length_a   1.000
_cell.length_b   1.000
_cell.length_c   1.000
_cell.angle_alpha   90.00
_cell.angle_beta   90.00
_cell.angle_gamma   90.00
#
_symmetry.space_group_name_H-M   'P 1'
#
loop_
_entity.id
_entity.type
_entity.pdbx_description
1 polymer ?
#
loop_
_entity_poly.entity_id
_entity_poly.type
_entity_poly.pdbx_seq_one_letter_code
_entity_poly.pdbx_strand_id
1 'polypeptide(L)'
;MTIPRPGPSAEGAAAPLILADTPAADATGARLALRLGWTHLDAGAHDGDLPAALLAAFRAGRPVLALCRPERAIHALAPWLGTVAPEPPVIVLPGDGAAPVALLGLGAGAAAL
;
A
#
# COMPACT_ATOMS: atom_id res chain seq x y z
N MET A 1 -31.14 17.07 -5.77
CA MET A 1 -30.25 16.94 -6.95
C MET A 1 -28.96 16.32 -6.46
N THR A 2 -28.88 14.99 -6.47
CA THR A 2 -27.72 14.24 -5.95
C THR A 2 -26.72 14.12 -7.08
N ILE A 3 -25.57 14.80 -6.96
CA ILE A 3 -24.47 14.64 -7.91
C ILE A 3 -23.84 13.28 -7.59
N PRO A 4 -23.83 12.31 -8.53
CA PRO A 4 -23.09 11.08 -8.30
C PRO A 4 -21.60 11.44 -8.17
N ARG A 5 -20.98 11.11 -7.03
CA ARG A 5 -19.52 11.10 -6.95
C ARG A 5 -19.05 9.99 -7.88
N PRO A 6 -18.22 10.27 -8.90
CA PRO A 6 -17.50 9.18 -9.55
C PRO A 6 -16.64 8.53 -8.45
N GLY A 7 -16.99 7.31 -8.05
CA GLY A 7 -16.04 6.44 -7.38
C GLY A 7 -14.84 6.25 -8.31
N PRO A 8 -13.62 6.02 -7.79
CA PRO A 8 -12.46 5.84 -8.66
C PRO A 8 -12.76 4.68 -9.62
N SER A 9 -12.92 5.00 -10.90
CA SER A 9 -13.11 4.01 -11.95
C SER A 9 -11.90 3.08 -11.95
N ALA A 10 -12.09 1.84 -11.49
CA ALA A 10 -11.09 0.78 -11.42
C ALA A 10 -10.73 0.17 -12.78
N GLU A 11 -10.89 0.92 -13.87
CA GLU A 11 -10.50 0.48 -15.22
C GLU A 11 -9.08 0.97 -15.51
N GLY A 12 -8.11 0.10 -15.22
CA GLY A 12 -6.68 0.32 -15.49
C GLY A 12 -5.76 0.33 -14.26
N ALA A 13 -6.30 0.18 -13.04
CA ALA A 13 -5.50 0.13 -11.82
C ALA A 13 -4.66 -1.16 -11.79
N ALA A 14 -3.34 -1.02 -11.67
CA ALA A 14 -2.43 -2.15 -11.55
C ALA A 14 -2.77 -3.00 -10.32
N ALA A 15 -2.61 -4.32 -10.43
CA ALA A 15 -3.07 -5.26 -9.40
C ALA A 15 -2.53 -4.89 -8.00
N PRO A 16 -3.39 -4.78 -6.98
CA PRO A 16 -2.99 -4.29 -5.67
C PRO A 16 -2.03 -5.27 -4.96
N LEU A 17 -1.23 -4.74 -4.04
CA LEU A 17 -0.14 -5.46 -3.40
C LEU A 17 -0.17 -5.32 -1.87
N ILE A 18 0.14 -6.41 -1.19
CA ILE A 18 0.45 -6.44 0.24
C ILE A 18 1.93 -6.75 0.41
N LEU A 19 2.65 -5.92 1.15
CA LEU A 19 4.07 -6.10 1.46
C LEU A 19 4.24 -6.31 2.97
N ALA A 20 4.93 -7.37 3.38
CA ALA A 20 5.21 -7.64 4.80
C ALA A 20 6.67 -7.39 5.15
N ASP A 21 6.94 -6.58 6.18
CA ASP A 21 8.31 -6.19 6.55
C ASP A 21 9.06 -7.24 7.38
N THR A 22 8.32 -8.18 7.97
CA THR A 22 8.88 -9.18 8.90
C THR A 22 8.19 -10.52 8.73
N PRO A 23 8.86 -11.64 9.08
CA PRO A 23 8.24 -12.96 9.11
C PRO A 23 6.97 -13.03 9.98
N ALA A 24 6.91 -12.23 11.03
CA ALA A 24 5.72 -12.14 11.89
C ALA A 24 4.52 -11.50 11.17
N ALA A 25 4.77 -10.55 10.26
CA ALA A 25 3.75 -9.90 9.47
C ALA A 25 3.26 -10.76 8.29
N ASP A 26 4.06 -11.71 7.80
CA ASP A 26 3.72 -12.56 6.65
C ASP A 26 2.41 -13.32 6.84
N ALA A 27 2.16 -13.87 8.04
CA ALA A 27 0.93 -14.61 8.33
C ALA A 27 -0.31 -13.72 8.21
N THR A 28 -0.20 -12.46 8.64
CA THR A 28 -1.26 -11.45 8.49
C THR A 28 -1.41 -11.05 7.02
N GLY A 29 -0.30 -10.84 6.30
CA GLY A 29 -0.31 -10.50 4.89
C GLY A 29 -0.94 -11.57 4.01
N ALA A 30 -0.61 -12.83 4.23
CA ALA A 30 -1.23 -13.96 3.53
C ALA A 30 -2.74 -14.04 3.80
N ARG A 31 -3.18 -13.83 5.06
CA ARG A 31 -4.61 -13.83 5.41
C ARG A 31 -5.38 -12.69 4.73
N LEU A 32 -4.78 -11.50 4.69
CA LEU A 32 -5.37 -10.35 4.01
C LEU A 32 -5.43 -10.56 2.50
N ALA A 33 -4.37 -11.09 1.90
CA ALA A 33 -4.33 -11.41 0.47
C ALA A 33 -5.44 -12.38 0.07
N LEU A 34 -5.66 -13.44 0.85
CA LEU A 34 -6.75 -14.39 0.61
C LEU A 34 -8.14 -13.74 0.69
N ARG A 35 -8.35 -12.83 1.65
CA ARG A 35 -9.65 -12.16 1.86
C ARG A 35 -9.93 -11.08 0.83
N LEU A 36 -8.90 -10.34 0.42
CA LEU A 36 -9.01 -9.20 -0.48
C LEU A 36 -8.79 -9.58 -1.94
N GLY A 37 -8.24 -10.77 -2.21
CA GLY A 37 -7.81 -11.18 -3.56
C GLY A 37 -6.56 -10.44 -4.04
N TRP A 38 -5.71 -9.97 -3.12
CA TRP A 38 -4.52 -9.17 -3.43
C TRP A 38 -3.28 -10.06 -3.51
N THR A 39 -2.26 -9.63 -4.25
CA THR A 39 -0.95 -10.30 -4.23
C THR A 39 -0.22 -9.97 -2.94
N HIS A 40 0.33 -10.98 -2.27
CA HIS A 40 1.22 -10.81 -1.11
C HIS A 40 2.67 -11.08 -1.49
N LEU A 41 3.57 -10.19 -1.09
CA LEU A 41 5.01 -10.47 -1.03
C LEU A 41 5.44 -10.49 0.43
N ASP A 42 5.96 -11.64 0.86
CA ASP A 42 6.52 -11.84 2.18
C ASP A 42 7.88 -11.15 2.35
N ALA A 43 8.37 -11.09 3.58
CA ALA A 43 9.64 -10.45 3.91
C ALA A 43 10.85 -11.09 3.19
N GLY A 44 10.76 -12.39 2.86
CA GLY A 44 11.79 -13.12 2.13
C GLY A 44 11.82 -12.79 0.64
N ALA A 45 10.68 -12.51 0.02
CA ALA A 45 10.55 -12.22 -1.40
C ALA A 45 11.22 -10.91 -1.84
N HIS A 46 11.54 -10.02 -0.90
CA HIS A 46 12.24 -8.77 -1.16
C HIS A 46 13.57 -8.65 -0.39
N ASP A 47 14.16 -9.78 0.02
CA ASP A 47 15.45 -9.83 0.72
C ASP A 47 15.54 -8.90 1.96
N GLY A 48 14.41 -8.61 2.61
CA GLY A 48 14.33 -7.66 3.73
C GLY A 48 14.37 -6.16 3.35
N ASP A 49 14.52 -5.81 2.07
CA ASP A 49 14.49 -4.43 1.56
C ASP A 49 13.07 -3.96 1.21
N LEU A 50 12.23 -3.83 2.24
CA LEU A 50 10.87 -3.31 2.11
C LEU A 50 10.84 -1.91 1.43
N PRO A 51 11.71 -0.94 1.76
CA PRO A 51 11.72 0.36 1.10
C PRO A 51 11.85 0.26 -0.43
N ALA A 52 12.76 -0.56 -0.93
CA ALA A 52 12.93 -0.75 -2.38
C ALA A 52 11.68 -1.41 -3.01
N ALA A 53 11.12 -2.45 -2.38
CA ALA A 53 9.93 -3.13 -2.87
C ALA A 53 8.69 -2.21 -2.89
N LEU A 54 8.50 -1.41 -1.83
CA LEU A 54 7.43 -0.42 -1.74
C LEU A 54 7.56 0.63 -2.84
N LEU A 55 8.77 1.17 -3.03
CA LEU A 55 9.01 2.17 -4.06
C LEU A 55 8.79 1.60 -5.47
N ALA A 56 9.22 0.36 -5.74
CA ALA A 56 8.99 -0.30 -7.01
C ALA A 56 7.49 -0.50 -7.29
N ALA A 57 6.72 -0.94 -6.30
CA ALA A 57 5.27 -1.09 -6.42
C ALA A 57 4.55 0.25 -6.64
N PHE A 58 4.93 1.27 -5.88
CA PHE A 58 4.41 2.63 -6.03
C PHE A 58 4.65 3.18 -7.45
N ARG A 59 5.89 3.04 -7.97
CA ARG A 59 6.24 3.48 -9.33
C ARG A 59 5.51 2.70 -10.43
N ALA A 60 5.10 1.46 -10.14
CA ALA A 60 4.27 0.66 -11.03
C ALA A 60 2.78 1.04 -10.97
N GLY A 61 2.40 2.07 -10.21
CA GLY A 61 1.02 2.52 -10.06
C GLY A 61 0.14 1.55 -9.29
N ARG A 62 0.73 0.67 -8.48
CA ARG A 62 -0.01 -0.34 -7.72
C ARG A 62 -0.48 0.25 -6.38
N PRO A 63 -1.76 0.07 -6.01
CA PRO A 63 -2.18 0.19 -4.62
C PRO A 63 -1.33 -0.69 -3.71
N VAL A 64 -0.86 -0.16 -2.58
CA VAL A 64 -0.04 -0.92 -1.62
C VAL A 64 -0.62 -0.86 -0.21
N LEU A 65 -0.76 -2.03 0.41
CA LEU A 65 -0.92 -2.19 1.85
C LEU A 65 0.40 -2.72 2.44
N ALA A 66 1.15 -1.88 3.15
CA ALA A 66 2.41 -2.25 3.77
C ALA A 66 2.20 -2.64 5.25
N LEU A 67 2.60 -3.86 5.62
CA LEU A 67 2.58 -4.35 7.00
C LEU A 67 3.94 -4.03 7.64
N CYS A 68 4.11 -2.79 8.07
CA CYS A 68 5.37 -2.27 8.56
C CYS A 68 5.17 -1.12 9.56
N ARG A 69 6.28 -0.61 10.09
CA ARG A 69 6.27 0.67 10.81
C ARG A 69 6.08 1.83 9.84
N PRO A 70 5.19 2.81 10.10
CA PRO A 70 4.92 3.93 9.21
C PRO A 70 6.18 4.70 8.78
N GLU A 71 7.15 4.87 9.68
CA GLU A 71 8.38 5.61 9.42
C GLU A 71 9.18 4.99 8.28
N ARG A 72 9.24 3.65 8.18
CA ARG A 72 9.95 2.96 7.08
C ARG A 72 9.29 3.27 5.73
N ALA A 73 7.97 3.25 5.67
CA ALA A 73 7.23 3.56 4.46
C ALA A 73 7.37 5.05 4.07
N ILE A 74 7.31 5.95 5.05
CA ILE A 74 7.53 7.39 4.83
C ILE A 74 8.94 7.64 4.29
N HIS A 75 9.98 7.05 4.89
CA HIS A 75 11.35 7.22 4.40
C HIS A 75 11.55 6.69 2.98
N ALA A 76 10.91 5.58 2.62
CA ALA A 76 10.96 5.03 1.27
C ALA A 76 10.31 5.95 0.22
N LEU A 77 9.21 6.61 0.59
CA LEU A 77 8.39 7.42 -0.30
C LEU A 77 8.72 8.92 -0.26
N ALA A 78 9.47 9.39 0.74
CA ALA A 78 9.83 10.79 0.92
C ALA A 78 10.40 11.46 -0.36
N PRO A 79 11.27 10.80 -1.16
CA PRO A 79 11.78 11.40 -2.40
C PRO A 79 10.72 11.66 -3.47
N TRP A 80 9.52 11.10 -3.34
CA TRP A 80 8.42 11.21 -4.29
C TRP A 80 7.31 12.17 -3.85
N LEU A 81 7.34 12.64 -2.60
CA LEU A 81 6.39 13.61 -2.08
C LEU A 81 6.49 14.93 -2.87
N GLY A 82 5.34 15.43 -3.32
CA GLY A 82 5.26 16.71 -4.04
C GLY A 82 5.55 16.61 -5.55
N THR A 83 5.70 15.41 -6.10
CA THR A 83 5.77 15.21 -7.55
C THR A 83 4.36 15.26 -8.17
N VAL A 84 4.23 15.84 -9.38
CA VAL A 84 2.95 15.87 -10.11
C VAL A 84 2.75 14.54 -10.83
N ALA A 85 2.37 13.51 -10.08
CA ALA A 85 2.04 12.20 -10.60
C ALA A 85 0.75 11.68 -9.92
N PRO A 86 -0.04 10.82 -10.59
CA PRO A 86 -1.11 10.11 -9.92
C PRO A 86 -0.49 9.24 -8.81
N GLU A 87 -0.81 9.57 -7.56
CA GLU A 87 -0.31 8.84 -6.40
C GLU A 87 -1.18 7.61 -6.16
N PRO A 88 -0.70 6.37 -6.43
CA PRO A 88 -1.44 5.19 -6.04
C PRO A 88 -1.62 5.16 -4.51
N PRO A 89 -2.74 4.60 -4.02
CA PRO A 89 -3.01 4.56 -2.60
C PRO A 89 -1.97 3.71 -1.88
N VAL A 90 -1.36 4.28 -0.83
CA VAL A 90 -0.44 3.57 0.06
C VAL A 90 -0.97 3.64 1.48
N ILE A 91 -1.22 2.48 2.06
CA ILE A 91 -1.74 2.31 3.41
C ILE A 91 -0.73 1.50 4.20
N VAL A 92 -0.41 1.94 5.41
CA VAL A 92 0.41 1.18 6.35
C VAL A 92 -0.49 0.58 7.41
N LEU A 93 -0.37 -0.73 7.64
CA LEU A 93 -0.93 -1.39 8.80
C LEU A 93 0.20 -1.77 9.76
N PRO A 94 0.35 -1.06 10.89
CA PRO A 94 1.33 -1.39 11.89
C PRO A 94 1.09 -2.80 12.50
N GLY A 95 2.17 -3.56 12.68
CA GLY A 95 2.10 -4.91 13.23
C GLY A 95 1.83 -4.98 14.74
N ASP A 96 1.80 -3.84 15.44
CA ASP A 96 1.58 -3.71 16.89
C ASP A 96 0.11 -3.52 17.26
N GLY A 97 -0.81 -3.62 16.28
CA GLY A 97 -2.23 -3.41 16.49
C GLY A 97 -2.65 -1.94 16.51
N ALA A 98 -1.76 -1.01 16.18
CA ALA A 98 -2.13 0.37 15.92
C ALA A 98 -3.02 0.48 14.66
N ALA A 99 -3.74 1.59 14.56
CA ALA A 99 -4.67 1.83 13.46
C ALA A 99 -3.94 1.92 12.10
N PRO A 100 -4.59 1.53 10.99
CA PRO A 100 -4.06 1.76 9.65
C PRO A 100 -3.83 3.26 9.40
N VAL A 101 -2.77 3.57 8.65
CA VAL A 101 -2.40 4.94 8.27
C VAL A 101 -2.38 5.05 6.76
N ALA A 102 -3.28 5.85 6.18
CA ALA A 102 -3.22 6.21 4.77
C ALA A 102 -2.11 7.26 4.55
N LEU A 103 -1.03 6.88 3.87
CA LEU A 103 0.11 7.76 3.61
C LEU A 103 -0.07 8.58 2.33
N LEU A 104 -0.51 7.94 1.24
CA LEU A 104 -0.64 8.56 -0.09
C LEU A 104 -1.93 8.13 -0.78
N GLY A 105 -2.32 8.87 -1.83
CA GLY A 105 -3.49 8.54 -2.64
C GLY A 105 -4.82 8.82 -1.96
N LEU A 106 -4.90 9.82 -1.08
CA LEU A 106 -6.16 10.24 -0.43
C LEU A 106 -7.24 10.59 -1.46
N GLY A 107 -6.86 11.28 -2.55
CA GLY A 107 -7.76 11.57 -3.68
C GLY A 107 -8.14 10.34 -4.50
N ALA A 108 -7.39 9.24 -4.37
CA ALA A 108 -7.66 7.94 -4.99
C ALA A 108 -8.40 6.97 -4.06
N GLY A 109 -8.85 7.44 -2.88
CA GLY A 109 -9.66 6.65 -1.95
C GLY A 109 -8.88 5.91 -0.85
N ALA A 110 -7.59 6.23 -0.62
CA ALA A 110 -6.79 5.58 0.42
C ALA A 110 -7.41 5.64 1.83
N ALA A 111 -8.17 6.70 2.16
CA ALA A 111 -8.86 6.84 3.44
C ALA A 111 -10.17 6.03 3.55
N ALA A 112 -10.63 5.43 2.45
CA ALA A 112 -11.86 4.63 2.39
C ALA A 112 -11.59 3.11 2.30
N LEU A 113 -10.32 2.73 2.20
CA LEU A 113 -9.80 1.35 2.25
C LEU A 113 -9.51 0.94 3.70
#